data_AF-A0A511QMT0-F1
#
_entry.id   AF-A0A511QMT0-F1
#
_cell.length_a   1.000
_cell.length_b   1.000
_cell.length_c   1.000
_cell.angle_alpha   90.00
_cell.angle_beta   90.00
_cell.angle_gamma   90.00
#
_symmetry.space_group_name_H-M   'P 1'
#
loop_
_entity.id
_entity.type
_entity.pdbx_description
1 polymer ?
#
loop_
_entity_poly.entity_id
_entity_poly.type
_entity_poly.pdbx_seq_one_letter_code
_entity_poly.pdbx_strand_id
1 'polypeptide(L)'
;MSNFRVASSLTHASRHIGSQLMNQSWAPTDDELRIGFKHTERLAQQKQLNTKNVSLYGQRVMAHLCVLEPSKRAAMGNVLEVEDFWPQAHSVFKSRNDVISCDVLLTNIDNLAQSKLSTKLPELASDIFNLSLNVKLGSSRAKRFASNHQGTLDKGVSSFVGGIEAQQLEWIDEKFELFSSLTTEFVDSPNFHWVNHFFRVYVKQGFVSNIDVYCSAETLSELRRYIPQSTALREISGKDIYVVMQIGNAVVAYSTQAEECFIAELGTKVATFNEVVYQLPVLKYNLGIHLSKTGLWQYRASYMLKNATKFAPKRADYMVK
;
A
#
# COMPACT_ATOMS: atom_id res chain seq x y z
N MET A 1 62.35 0.64 -19.64
CA MET A 1 61.40 -0.34 -19.05
C MET A 1 60.29 0.32 -18.19
N SER A 2 59.84 1.56 -18.47
CA SER A 2 58.83 2.28 -17.65
C SER A 2 57.42 2.38 -18.28
N ASN A 3 57.29 2.17 -19.60
CA ASN A 3 56.02 2.44 -20.31
C ASN A 3 54.93 1.35 -20.12
N PHE A 4 55.29 0.15 -19.65
CA PHE A 4 54.34 -0.95 -19.44
C PHE A 4 53.59 -0.88 -18.10
N ARG A 5 54.13 -0.21 -17.07
CA ARG A 5 53.48 -0.09 -15.74
C ARG A 5 52.38 0.99 -15.68
N VAL A 6 52.51 2.05 -16.49
CA VAL A 6 51.51 3.14 -16.51
C VAL A 6 50.23 2.68 -17.25
N ALA A 7 50.39 1.96 -18.37
CA ALA A 7 49.29 1.39 -19.13
C ALA A 7 48.48 0.37 -18.32
N SER A 8 49.13 -0.50 -17.53
CA SER A 8 48.41 -1.43 -16.65
C SER A 8 47.63 -0.71 -15.54
N SER A 9 48.16 0.40 -14.98
CA SER A 9 47.46 1.16 -13.93
C SER A 9 46.25 1.93 -14.47
N LEU A 10 46.34 2.51 -15.67
CA LEU A 10 45.22 3.16 -16.36
C LEU A 10 44.15 2.16 -16.77
N THR A 11 44.56 0.97 -17.23
CA THR A 11 43.62 -0.10 -17.59
C THR A 11 42.93 -0.67 -16.35
N HIS A 12 43.65 -0.81 -15.22
CA HIS A 12 43.06 -1.21 -13.95
C HIS A 12 42.12 -0.13 -13.39
N ALA A 13 42.51 1.14 -13.43
CA ALA A 13 41.68 2.27 -13.03
C ALA A 13 40.44 2.39 -13.93
N SER A 14 40.59 2.22 -15.24
CA SER A 14 39.47 2.19 -16.21
C SER A 14 38.51 1.04 -15.93
N ARG A 15 39.01 -0.16 -15.63
CA ARG A 15 38.17 -1.31 -15.23
C ARG A 15 37.50 -1.06 -13.88
N HIS A 16 38.19 -0.44 -12.93
CA HIS A 16 37.64 -0.17 -11.61
C HIS A 16 36.58 0.95 -11.66
N ILE A 17 36.84 2.03 -12.38
CA ILE A 17 35.89 3.11 -12.68
C ILE A 17 34.73 2.57 -13.50
N GLY A 18 35.00 1.73 -14.50
CA GLY A 18 33.98 1.03 -15.29
C GLY A 18 33.09 0.16 -14.40
N SER A 19 33.67 -0.60 -13.48
CA SER A 19 32.93 -1.40 -12.50
C SER A 19 32.13 -0.53 -11.52
N GLN A 20 32.68 0.60 -11.05
CA GLN A 20 31.97 1.51 -10.15
C GLN A 20 30.82 2.24 -10.86
N LEU A 21 31.01 2.70 -12.10
CA LEU A 21 29.95 3.28 -12.94
C LEU A 21 28.88 2.26 -13.34
N MET A 22 29.27 0.99 -13.51
CA MET A 22 28.35 -0.12 -13.79
C MET A 22 27.62 -0.61 -12.54
N ASN A 23 28.20 -0.42 -11.35
CA ASN A 23 27.70 -0.87 -10.04
C ASN A 23 27.09 0.24 -9.17
N GLN A 24 26.99 1.48 -9.66
CA GLN A 24 26.34 2.55 -8.91
C GLN A 24 24.87 2.24 -8.67
N SER A 25 24.59 1.63 -7.52
CA SER A 25 23.30 1.67 -6.85
C SER A 25 23.11 3.08 -6.30
N TRP A 26 22.92 4.03 -7.20
CA TRP A 26 22.52 5.37 -6.80
C TRP A 26 21.09 5.28 -6.25
N ALA A 27 20.88 5.81 -5.05
CA ALA A 27 19.58 5.99 -4.44
C ALA A 27 19.45 7.46 -4.01
N PRO A 28 18.28 8.09 -4.21
CA PRO A 28 18.06 9.46 -3.77
C PRO A 28 18.06 9.55 -2.24
N THR A 29 18.53 10.68 -1.74
CA THR A 29 18.41 11.08 -0.34
C THR A 29 16.96 11.36 0.04
N ASP A 30 16.65 11.36 1.34
CA ASP A 30 15.30 11.65 1.83
C ASP A 30 14.83 13.07 1.48
N ASP A 31 15.76 14.04 1.37
CA ASP A 31 15.43 15.40 0.93
C ASP A 31 15.11 15.46 -0.57
N GLU A 32 15.87 14.73 -1.40
CA GLU A 32 15.57 14.59 -2.83
C GLU A 32 14.21 13.92 -3.06
N LEU A 33 13.88 12.90 -2.27
CA LEU A 33 12.57 12.25 -2.29
C LEU A 33 11.45 13.22 -1.87
N ARG A 34 11.64 13.99 -0.80
CA ARG A 34 10.63 14.97 -0.32
C ARG A 34 10.37 16.08 -1.35
N ILE A 35 11.44 16.60 -1.97
CA ILE A 35 11.32 17.60 -3.04
C ILE A 35 10.69 16.96 -4.29
N GLY A 36 11.13 15.75 -4.63
CA GLY A 36 10.59 14.96 -5.74
C GLY A 36 9.09 14.72 -5.61
N PHE A 37 8.61 14.34 -4.42
CA PHE A 37 7.19 14.14 -4.14
C PHE A 37 6.38 15.40 -4.47
N LYS A 38 6.74 16.54 -3.88
CA LYS A 38 6.04 17.83 -4.10
C LYS A 38 6.05 18.26 -5.56
N HIS A 39 7.17 18.05 -6.24
CA HIS A 39 7.30 18.42 -7.65
C HIS A 39 6.43 17.52 -8.55
N THR A 40 6.48 16.20 -8.31
CA THR A 40 5.69 15.21 -9.04
C THR A 40 4.19 15.40 -8.81
N GLU A 41 3.77 15.60 -7.56
CA GLU A 41 2.38 15.89 -7.20
C GLU A 41 1.86 17.11 -7.98
N ARG A 42 2.61 18.22 -7.93
CA ARG A 42 2.25 19.45 -8.67
C ARG A 42 2.13 19.20 -10.17
N LEU A 43 3.07 18.48 -10.78
CA LEU A 43 3.03 18.17 -12.21
C LEU A 43 1.84 17.27 -12.57
N ALA A 44 1.52 16.27 -11.74
CA ALA A 44 0.39 15.38 -11.94
C ALA A 44 -0.94 16.15 -11.90
N GLN A 45 -1.13 17.00 -10.87
CA GLN A 45 -2.32 17.85 -10.71
C GLN A 45 -2.49 18.84 -11.87
N GLN A 46 -1.38 19.36 -12.41
CA GLN A 46 -1.38 20.24 -13.58
C GLN A 46 -1.53 19.50 -14.92
N LYS A 47 -1.62 18.16 -14.91
CA LYS A 47 -1.62 17.31 -16.12
C LYS A 47 -0.39 17.54 -17.01
N GLN A 48 0.74 17.83 -16.39
CA GLN A 48 2.02 18.17 -17.01
C GLN A 48 3.13 17.16 -16.73
N LEU A 49 2.80 16.01 -16.12
CA LEU A 49 3.76 14.95 -15.85
C LEU A 49 4.06 14.17 -17.14
N ASN A 50 5.05 14.63 -17.90
CA ASN A 50 5.45 14.05 -19.19
C ASN A 50 6.97 14.18 -19.42
N THR A 51 7.48 13.58 -20.49
CA THR A 51 8.92 13.54 -20.80
C THR A 51 9.53 14.90 -21.18
N LYS A 52 8.73 15.94 -21.45
CA LYS A 52 9.23 17.30 -21.67
C LYS A 52 9.56 17.99 -20.34
N ASN A 53 8.80 17.70 -19.29
CA ASN A 53 8.90 18.36 -17.99
C ASN A 53 9.66 17.54 -16.94
N VAL A 54 9.75 16.22 -17.11
CA VAL A 54 10.47 15.33 -16.18
C VAL A 54 11.82 14.96 -16.76
N SER A 55 12.93 15.30 -16.09
CA SER A 55 14.28 14.88 -16.50
C SER A 55 14.49 13.37 -16.30
N LEU A 56 15.56 12.79 -16.85
CA LEU A 56 15.87 11.36 -16.62
C LEU A 56 16.16 11.09 -15.14
N TYR A 57 16.84 12.02 -14.47
CA TYR A 57 17.03 11.98 -13.02
C TYR A 57 15.68 12.04 -12.28
N GLY A 58 14.79 12.96 -12.66
CA GLY A 58 13.46 13.09 -12.07
C GLY A 58 12.62 11.81 -12.25
N GLN A 59 12.73 11.14 -13.39
CA GLN A 59 12.08 9.84 -13.62
C GLN A 59 12.59 8.77 -12.65
N ARG A 60 13.90 8.74 -12.35
CA ARG A 60 14.46 7.78 -11.40
C ARG A 60 14.03 8.07 -9.97
N VAL A 61 14.01 9.34 -9.56
CA VAL A 61 13.43 9.77 -8.28
C VAL A 61 11.96 9.33 -8.21
N MET A 62 11.19 9.56 -9.28
CA MET A 62 9.80 9.14 -9.38
C MET A 62 9.63 7.62 -9.28
N ALA A 63 10.54 6.83 -9.86
CA ALA A 63 10.54 5.37 -9.71
C ALA A 63 10.68 4.98 -8.22
N HIS A 64 11.63 5.58 -7.50
CA HIS A 64 11.77 5.35 -6.05
C HIS A 64 10.52 5.78 -5.27
N LEU A 65 9.89 6.91 -5.65
CA LEU A 65 8.65 7.38 -5.03
C LEU A 65 7.49 6.39 -5.16
N CYS A 66 7.37 5.70 -6.31
CA CYS A 66 6.32 4.70 -6.53
C CYS A 66 6.46 3.51 -5.56
N VAL A 67 7.68 3.06 -5.28
CA VAL A 67 7.95 1.84 -4.51
C VAL A 67 8.60 2.13 -3.15
N LEU A 68 8.28 3.28 -2.55
CA LEU A 68 8.78 3.66 -1.24
C LEU A 68 8.38 2.64 -0.17
N GLU A 69 9.32 2.41 0.75
CA GLU A 69 9.07 1.68 1.99
C GLU A 69 7.90 2.31 2.77
N PRO A 70 7.08 1.50 3.47
CA PRO A 70 5.91 1.98 4.21
C PRO A 70 6.21 3.11 5.22
N SER A 71 7.35 3.02 5.92
CA SER A 71 7.78 4.02 6.91
C SER A 71 8.05 5.38 6.27
N LYS A 72 8.73 5.40 5.12
CA LYS A 72 9.03 6.63 4.36
C LYS A 72 7.77 7.21 3.73
N ARG A 73 6.89 6.35 3.20
CA ARG A 73 5.60 6.73 2.64
C ARG A 73 4.72 7.44 3.68
N ALA A 74 4.69 6.93 4.92
CA ALA A 74 3.96 7.56 6.02
C ALA A 74 4.47 8.97 6.36
N ALA A 75 5.77 9.23 6.18
CA ALA A 75 6.38 10.54 6.48
C ALA A 75 6.30 11.54 5.32
N MET A 76 6.36 11.07 4.07
CA MET A 76 6.48 11.92 2.88
C MET A 76 5.22 12.02 2.02
N GLY A 77 4.30 11.07 2.16
CA GLY A 77 3.17 10.88 1.27
C GLY A 77 3.42 9.77 0.23
N ASN A 78 2.35 9.38 -0.46
CA ASN A 78 2.36 8.34 -1.48
C ASN A 78 1.99 8.93 -2.84
N VAL A 79 2.93 8.99 -3.80
CA VAL A 79 2.64 9.53 -5.14
C VAL A 79 1.55 8.74 -5.86
N LEU A 80 1.38 7.46 -5.55
CA LEU A 80 0.36 6.61 -6.16
C LEU A 80 -1.06 6.90 -5.67
N GLU A 81 -1.20 7.65 -4.57
CA GLU A 81 -2.49 8.15 -4.07
C GLU A 81 -2.88 9.49 -4.71
N VAL A 82 -1.97 10.14 -5.45
CA VAL A 82 -2.27 11.36 -6.19
C VAL A 82 -3.14 11.00 -7.40
N GLU A 83 -4.26 11.71 -7.55
CA GLU A 83 -5.20 11.51 -8.66
C GLU A 83 -4.51 11.65 -10.01
N ASP A 84 -4.85 10.78 -10.96
CA ASP A 84 -4.28 10.71 -12.31
C ASP A 84 -2.75 10.60 -12.41
N PHE A 85 -2.03 10.31 -11.30
CA PHE A 85 -0.57 10.19 -11.32
C PHE A 85 -0.10 8.99 -12.15
N TRP A 86 -0.59 7.78 -11.85
CA TRP A 86 -0.06 6.56 -12.45
C TRP A 86 -0.16 6.54 -13.98
N PRO A 87 -1.30 6.87 -14.62
CA PRO A 87 -1.40 6.89 -16.08
C PRO A 87 -0.38 7.84 -16.74
N GLN A 88 -0.13 9.00 -16.12
CA GLN A 88 0.86 9.96 -16.60
C GLN A 88 2.30 9.44 -16.39
N ALA A 89 2.60 8.92 -15.20
CA ALA A 89 3.91 8.37 -14.86
C ALA A 89 4.27 7.15 -15.73
N HIS A 90 3.31 6.24 -15.96
CA HIS A 90 3.47 5.09 -16.84
C HIS A 90 3.83 5.53 -18.28
N SER A 91 3.19 6.59 -18.81
CA SER A 91 3.56 7.15 -20.11
C SER A 91 5.02 7.65 -20.15
N VAL A 92 5.48 8.32 -19.09
CA VAL A 92 6.89 8.75 -18.95
C VAL A 92 7.84 7.55 -18.92
N PHE A 93 7.55 6.56 -18.08
CA PHE A 93 8.37 5.35 -17.97
C PHE A 93 8.42 4.59 -19.30
N LYS A 94 7.29 4.40 -19.97
CA LYS A 94 7.19 3.72 -21.26
C LYS A 94 7.94 4.43 -22.37
N SER A 95 7.86 5.76 -22.42
CA SER A 95 8.49 6.57 -23.48
C SER A 95 10.01 6.49 -23.48
N ARG A 96 10.64 6.40 -22.30
CA ARG A 96 12.11 6.35 -22.16
C ARG A 96 12.65 4.95 -21.87
N ASN A 97 11.84 4.11 -21.22
CA ASN A 97 12.16 2.77 -20.73
C ASN A 97 13.58 2.64 -20.14
N ASP A 98 13.90 3.51 -19.18
CA ASP A 98 15.22 3.57 -18.54
C ASP A 98 15.42 2.35 -17.63
N VAL A 99 16.51 1.63 -17.86
CA VAL A 99 16.83 0.38 -17.14
C VAL A 99 16.92 0.60 -15.63
N ILE A 100 17.47 1.73 -15.17
CA ILE A 100 17.58 2.02 -13.73
C ILE A 100 16.19 2.19 -13.11
N SER A 101 15.30 2.90 -13.80
CA SER A 101 13.92 3.07 -13.33
C SER A 101 13.22 1.71 -13.20
N CYS A 102 13.38 0.81 -14.18
CA CYS A 102 12.80 -0.53 -14.12
C CYS A 102 13.42 -1.39 -13.00
N ASP A 103 14.74 -1.31 -12.83
CA ASP A 103 15.46 -2.01 -11.77
C ASP A 103 14.96 -1.59 -10.38
N VAL A 104 14.78 -0.29 -10.16
CA VAL A 104 14.23 0.25 -8.91
C VAL A 104 12.81 -0.24 -8.66
N LEU A 105 11.94 -0.13 -9.66
CA LEU A 105 10.53 -0.54 -9.55
C LEU A 105 10.40 -2.04 -9.26
N LEU A 106 11.17 -2.87 -9.96
CA LEU A 106 11.08 -4.33 -9.82
C LEU A 106 11.73 -4.82 -8.52
N THR A 107 12.85 -4.24 -8.11
CA THR A 107 13.54 -4.61 -6.86
C THR A 107 12.69 -4.35 -5.62
N ASN A 108 11.87 -3.30 -5.63
CA ASN A 108 11.11 -2.86 -4.46
C ASN A 108 9.60 -3.05 -4.64
N ILE A 109 9.17 -3.85 -5.61
CA ILE A 109 7.75 -4.03 -5.95
C ILE A 109 6.92 -4.49 -4.75
N ASP A 110 7.50 -5.32 -3.88
CA ASP A 110 6.82 -5.87 -2.69
C ASP A 110 6.34 -4.76 -1.72
N ASN A 111 6.97 -3.58 -1.74
CA ASN A 111 6.51 -2.42 -0.96
C ASN A 111 5.11 -1.93 -1.38
N LEU A 112 4.66 -2.26 -2.60
CA LEU A 112 3.32 -1.93 -3.08
C LEU A 112 2.23 -2.78 -2.43
N ALA A 113 2.54 -4.01 -2.01
CA ALA A 113 1.59 -4.89 -1.32
C ALA A 113 1.06 -4.24 -0.03
N GLN A 114 1.91 -3.46 0.65
CA GLN A 114 1.59 -2.72 1.86
C GLN A 114 1.06 -1.30 1.60
N SER A 115 0.40 -1.08 0.46
CA SER A 115 -0.19 0.22 0.08
C SER A 115 -1.71 0.21 0.09
N LYS A 116 -2.33 1.40 0.17
CA LYS A 116 -3.79 1.57 0.09
C LYS A 116 -4.38 1.38 -1.32
N LEU A 117 -3.60 0.83 -2.25
CA LEU A 117 -3.91 0.80 -3.69
C LEU A 117 -4.61 -0.49 -4.14
N SER A 118 -5.23 -1.26 -3.25
CA SER A 118 -5.72 -2.61 -3.53
C SER A 118 -6.52 -2.78 -4.82
N THR A 119 -7.39 -1.84 -5.18
CA THR A 119 -8.17 -1.92 -6.43
C THR A 119 -7.35 -1.64 -7.70
N LYS A 120 -6.22 -0.94 -7.59
CA LYS A 120 -5.32 -0.58 -8.69
C LYS A 120 -4.01 -1.38 -8.68
N LEU A 121 -3.72 -2.11 -7.59
CA LEU A 121 -2.48 -2.85 -7.39
C LEU A 121 -2.22 -3.88 -8.50
N PRO A 122 -3.21 -4.66 -8.98
CA PRO A 122 -2.97 -5.64 -10.04
C PRO A 122 -2.58 -4.98 -11.37
N GLU A 123 -3.25 -3.88 -11.72
CA GLU A 123 -2.94 -3.08 -12.93
C GLU A 123 -1.54 -2.47 -12.82
N LEU A 124 -1.23 -1.85 -11.69
CA LEU A 124 0.08 -1.24 -11.40
C LEU A 124 1.21 -2.28 -11.47
N ALA A 125 1.05 -3.44 -10.83
CA ALA A 125 2.04 -4.51 -10.85
C ALA A 125 2.24 -5.06 -12.27
N SER A 126 1.15 -5.26 -13.02
CA SER A 126 1.19 -5.69 -14.42
C SER A 126 1.95 -4.69 -15.30
N ASP A 127 1.65 -3.39 -15.17
CA ASP A 127 2.33 -2.35 -15.94
C ASP A 127 3.84 -2.31 -15.64
N ILE A 128 4.24 -2.37 -14.37
CA ILE A 128 5.66 -2.40 -13.97
C ILE A 128 6.37 -3.64 -14.53
N PHE A 129 5.71 -4.79 -14.49
CA PHE A 129 6.24 -6.02 -15.05
C PHE A 129 6.43 -5.92 -16.57
N ASN A 130 5.44 -5.37 -17.28
CA ASN A 130 5.52 -5.17 -18.73
C ASN A 130 6.57 -4.14 -19.13
N LEU A 131 6.76 -3.05 -18.37
CA LEU A 131 7.86 -2.10 -18.58
C LEU A 131 9.22 -2.83 -18.49
N SER A 132 9.36 -3.68 -17.46
CA SER A 132 10.57 -4.45 -17.18
C SER A 132 10.89 -5.47 -18.28
N LEU A 133 9.89 -6.15 -18.84
CA LEU A 133 10.06 -7.06 -19.98
C LEU A 133 10.52 -6.34 -21.26
N ASN A 134 10.13 -5.08 -21.44
CA ASN A 134 10.47 -4.29 -22.63
C ASN A 134 11.88 -3.69 -22.60
N VAL A 135 12.68 -3.95 -21.55
CA VAL A 135 14.04 -3.43 -21.42
C VAL A 135 14.94 -4.02 -22.51
N LYS A 136 15.54 -3.14 -23.34
CA LYS A 136 16.45 -3.55 -24.42
C LYS A 136 17.80 -4.00 -23.87
N LEU A 137 18.16 -5.27 -24.06
CA LEU A 137 19.39 -5.90 -23.54
C LEU A 137 20.70 -5.50 -24.26
N GLY A 138 20.71 -4.36 -24.95
CA GLY A 138 21.86 -3.89 -25.74
C GLY A 138 23.04 -3.38 -24.91
N SER A 139 22.82 -3.00 -23.64
CA SER A 139 23.87 -2.49 -22.75
C SER A 139 24.25 -3.50 -21.66
N SER A 140 25.48 -3.42 -21.15
CA SER A 140 25.93 -4.26 -20.02
C SER A 140 25.05 -4.11 -18.78
N ARG A 141 24.53 -2.89 -18.53
CA ARG A 141 23.60 -2.63 -17.42
C ARG A 141 22.26 -3.35 -17.62
N ALA A 142 21.71 -3.32 -18.83
CA ALA A 142 20.46 -4.03 -19.15
C ALA A 142 20.62 -5.55 -19.03
N LYS A 143 21.77 -6.11 -19.44
CA LYS A 143 22.09 -7.53 -19.26
C LYS A 143 22.17 -7.90 -17.78
N ARG A 144 22.79 -7.05 -16.96
CA ARG A 144 22.87 -7.25 -15.51
C ARG A 144 21.49 -7.17 -14.85
N PHE A 145 20.65 -6.21 -15.23
CA PHE A 145 19.26 -6.13 -14.78
C PHE A 145 18.52 -7.45 -15.06
N ALA A 146 18.58 -7.95 -16.30
CA ALA A 146 17.94 -9.22 -16.66
C ALA A 146 18.49 -10.40 -15.84
N SER A 147 19.80 -10.45 -15.60
CA SER A 147 20.43 -11.48 -14.77
C SER A 147 20.02 -11.39 -13.29
N ASN A 148 19.91 -10.18 -12.73
CA ASN A 148 19.52 -9.97 -11.33
C ASN A 148 18.06 -10.35 -11.10
N HIS A 149 17.20 -10.11 -12.09
CA HIS A 149 15.75 -10.31 -11.99
C HIS A 149 15.26 -11.53 -12.77
N GLN A 150 16.15 -12.44 -13.17
CA GLN A 150 15.81 -13.58 -14.02
C GLN A 150 14.65 -14.40 -13.43
N GLY A 151 14.72 -14.76 -12.14
CA GLY A 151 13.66 -15.53 -11.48
C GLY A 151 12.30 -14.81 -11.41
N THR A 152 12.29 -13.49 -11.56
CA THR A 152 11.06 -12.69 -11.63
C THR A 152 10.58 -12.57 -13.07
N LEU A 153 11.47 -12.24 -14.01
CA LEU A 153 11.15 -12.04 -15.43
C LEU A 153 10.77 -13.33 -16.15
N ASP A 154 11.24 -14.48 -15.67
CA ASP A 154 10.87 -15.81 -16.18
C ASP A 154 9.44 -16.22 -15.77
N LYS A 155 8.81 -15.50 -14.84
CA LYS A 155 7.40 -15.72 -14.46
C LYS A 155 6.47 -15.14 -15.52
N GLY A 156 5.28 -15.72 -15.68
CA GLY A 156 4.20 -15.08 -16.42
C GLY A 156 3.59 -13.90 -15.63
N VAL A 157 3.04 -12.89 -16.33
CA VAL A 157 2.40 -11.71 -15.72
C VAL A 157 1.40 -12.11 -14.62
N SER A 158 0.54 -13.09 -14.90
CA SER A 158 -0.45 -13.57 -13.94
C SER A 158 0.17 -14.15 -12.66
N SER A 159 1.29 -14.86 -12.78
CA SER A 159 1.99 -15.43 -11.62
C SER A 159 2.68 -14.35 -10.80
N PHE A 160 3.25 -13.34 -11.47
CA PHE A 160 3.86 -12.19 -10.81
C PHE A 160 2.81 -11.37 -10.04
N VAL A 161 1.74 -10.97 -10.69
CA VAL A 161 0.64 -10.19 -10.09
C VAL A 161 0.00 -10.96 -8.93
N GLY A 162 -0.31 -12.25 -9.13
CA GLY A 162 -0.89 -13.08 -8.08
C GLY A 162 0.01 -13.23 -6.85
N GLY A 163 1.34 -13.18 -7.02
CA GLY A 163 2.29 -13.15 -5.91
C GLY A 163 2.19 -11.87 -5.07
N ILE A 164 2.03 -10.72 -5.72
CA ILE A 164 1.87 -9.42 -5.04
C ILE A 164 0.52 -9.31 -4.34
N GLU A 165 -0.56 -9.82 -4.97
CA GLU A 165 -1.88 -9.88 -4.34
C GLU A 165 -1.87 -10.79 -3.10
N ALA A 166 -1.17 -11.93 -3.16
CA ALA A 166 -1.02 -12.81 -2.01
C ALA A 166 -0.29 -12.13 -0.83
N GLN A 167 0.78 -11.38 -1.10
CA GLN A 167 1.47 -10.58 -0.08
C GLN A 167 0.56 -9.49 0.50
N GLN A 168 -0.28 -8.86 -0.33
CA GLN A 168 -1.24 -7.86 0.17
C GLN A 168 -2.26 -8.50 1.12
N LEU A 169 -2.78 -9.69 0.78
CA LEU A 169 -3.71 -10.41 1.64
C LEU A 169 -3.07 -10.79 2.98
N GLU A 170 -1.81 -11.26 2.97
CA GLU A 170 -1.04 -11.55 4.18
C GLU A 170 -0.88 -10.30 5.05
N TRP A 171 -0.50 -9.18 4.45
CA TRP A 171 -0.38 -7.90 5.15
C TRP A 171 -1.70 -7.39 5.74
N ILE A 172 -2.82 -7.57 5.04
CA ILE A 172 -4.16 -7.22 5.56
C ILE A 172 -4.50 -8.10 6.77
N ASP A 173 -4.21 -9.41 6.70
CA ASP A 173 -4.44 -10.34 7.81
C ASP A 173 -3.59 -9.95 9.03
N GLU A 174 -2.30 -9.67 8.84
CA GLU A 174 -1.41 -9.20 9.91
C GLU A 174 -1.92 -7.92 10.58
N LYS A 175 -2.34 -6.93 9.79
CA LYS A 175 -2.92 -5.68 10.33
C LYS A 175 -4.18 -5.94 11.16
N PHE A 176 -5.04 -6.84 10.67
CA PHE A 176 -6.25 -7.20 11.39
C PHE A 176 -5.94 -7.92 12.71
N GLU A 177 -4.94 -8.80 12.71
CA GLU A 177 -4.50 -9.50 13.93
C GLU A 177 -3.89 -8.55 14.95
N LEU A 178 -3.06 -7.59 14.51
CA LEU A 178 -2.52 -6.56 15.39
C LEU A 178 -3.63 -5.78 16.09
N PHE A 179 -4.65 -5.33 15.34
CA PHE A 179 -5.81 -4.66 15.93
C PHE A 179 -6.60 -5.57 16.87
N SER A 180 -6.82 -6.83 16.48
CA SER A 180 -7.56 -7.81 17.29
C SER A 180 -6.87 -8.13 18.62
N SER A 181 -5.54 -7.94 18.69
CA SER A 181 -4.71 -8.23 19.87
C SER A 181 -4.68 -7.13 20.93
N LEU A 182 -5.32 -5.97 20.70
CA LEU A 182 -5.32 -4.81 21.62
C LEU A 182 -6.12 -5.02 22.94
N THR A 183 -6.50 -6.25 23.27
CA THR A 183 -7.51 -6.60 24.28
C THR A 183 -7.15 -6.24 25.71
N THR A 184 -5.88 -6.24 26.08
CA THR A 184 -5.46 -6.01 27.48
C THR A 184 -5.30 -4.54 27.84
N GLU A 185 -5.00 -3.68 26.86
CA GLU A 185 -4.61 -2.28 27.12
C GLU A 185 -5.66 -1.26 26.65
N PHE A 186 -6.46 -1.60 25.65
CA PHE A 186 -7.32 -0.61 24.97
C PHE A 186 -8.78 -1.02 24.80
N VAL A 187 -9.17 -2.22 25.26
CA VAL A 187 -10.51 -2.77 25.05
C VAL A 187 -11.27 -2.82 26.38
N ASP A 188 -12.33 -2.02 26.48
CA ASP A 188 -13.28 -2.12 27.60
C ASP A 188 -14.58 -2.85 27.20
N SER A 189 -14.82 -3.07 25.90
CA SER A 189 -16.04 -3.73 25.42
C SER A 189 -15.93 -5.27 25.46
N PRO A 190 -16.85 -5.98 26.15
CA PRO A 190 -16.86 -7.44 26.21
C PRO A 190 -17.21 -8.10 24.87
N ASN A 191 -17.77 -7.35 23.91
CA ASN A 191 -18.22 -7.87 22.62
C ASN A 191 -17.11 -7.86 21.55
N PHE A 192 -16.00 -7.15 21.80
CA PHE A 192 -14.93 -6.93 20.82
C PHE A 192 -14.42 -8.21 20.15
N HIS A 193 -14.16 -9.26 20.93
CA HIS A 193 -13.69 -10.54 20.39
C HIS A 193 -14.70 -11.18 19.40
N TRP A 194 -16.00 -11.13 19.67
CA TRP A 194 -17.04 -11.63 18.76
C TRP A 194 -17.10 -10.82 17.46
N VAL A 195 -16.87 -9.51 17.55
CA VAL A 195 -16.80 -8.63 16.37
C VAL A 195 -15.61 -9.01 15.49
N ASN A 196 -14.44 -9.20 16.10
CA ASN A 196 -13.25 -9.62 15.39
C ASN A 196 -13.44 -10.99 14.73
N HIS A 197 -14.03 -11.97 15.43
CA HIS A 197 -14.31 -13.29 14.85
C HIS A 197 -15.23 -13.21 13.63
N PHE A 198 -16.27 -12.36 13.68
CA PHE A 198 -17.16 -12.17 12.54
C PHE A 198 -16.45 -11.57 11.33
N PHE A 199 -15.70 -10.47 11.52
CA PHE A 199 -15.02 -9.81 10.41
C PHE A 199 -13.80 -10.56 9.90
N ARG A 200 -13.14 -11.38 10.74
CA ARG A 200 -12.03 -12.26 10.31
C ARG A 200 -12.44 -13.21 9.19
N VAL A 201 -13.71 -13.62 9.13
CA VAL A 201 -14.20 -14.46 8.02
C VAL A 201 -14.05 -13.73 6.68
N TYR A 202 -14.35 -12.44 6.62
CA TYR A 202 -14.19 -11.65 5.39
C TYR A 202 -12.72 -11.42 5.02
N VAL A 203 -11.86 -11.23 6.02
CA VAL A 203 -10.40 -11.13 5.84
C VAL A 203 -9.86 -12.41 5.22
N LYS A 204 -10.16 -13.57 5.83
CA LYS A 204 -9.68 -14.88 5.37
C LYS A 204 -10.21 -15.30 4.00
N GLN A 205 -11.37 -14.78 3.60
CA GLN A 205 -11.94 -15.03 2.27
C GLN A 205 -11.44 -14.04 1.22
N GLY A 206 -10.56 -13.10 1.57
CA GLY A 206 -9.98 -12.14 0.63
C GLY A 206 -10.96 -11.05 0.17
N PHE A 207 -12.04 -10.81 0.91
CA PHE A 207 -13.00 -9.74 0.59
C PHE A 207 -12.58 -8.37 1.11
N VAL A 208 -11.59 -8.31 2.00
CA VAL A 208 -11.05 -7.06 2.55
C VAL A 208 -9.95 -6.56 1.63
N SER A 209 -10.11 -5.34 1.15
CA SER A 209 -9.17 -4.70 0.22
C SER A 209 -8.37 -3.58 0.89
N ASN A 210 -8.84 -3.02 2.01
CA ASN A 210 -8.08 -2.06 2.79
C ASN A 210 -8.41 -2.19 4.27
N ILE A 211 -7.41 -1.96 5.13
CA ILE A 211 -7.58 -1.88 6.58
C ILE A 211 -6.66 -0.79 7.15
N ASP A 212 -7.29 0.16 7.84
CA ASP A 212 -6.62 1.27 8.49
C ASP A 212 -7.09 1.39 9.95
N VAL A 213 -6.16 1.76 10.82
CA VAL A 213 -6.42 1.94 12.25
C VAL A 213 -6.26 3.41 12.61
N TYR A 214 -7.32 3.97 13.18
CA TYR A 214 -7.42 5.37 13.58
C TYR A 214 -7.60 5.48 15.09
N CYS A 215 -7.09 6.55 15.69
CA CYS A 215 -7.23 6.81 17.11
C CYS A 215 -7.30 8.31 17.40
N SER A 216 -7.53 8.68 18.66
CA SER A 216 -7.35 10.05 19.12
C SER A 216 -5.87 10.46 19.15
N ALA A 217 -5.61 11.77 19.12
CA ALA A 217 -4.25 12.29 19.24
C ALA A 217 -3.58 11.92 20.58
N GLU A 218 -4.37 11.75 21.63
CA GLU A 218 -3.91 11.38 22.98
C GLU A 218 -3.42 9.93 23.03
N THR A 219 -4.12 9.01 22.37
CA THR A 219 -3.80 7.57 22.35
C THR A 219 -2.68 7.22 21.35
N LEU A 220 -2.42 8.09 20.37
CA LEU A 220 -1.50 7.81 19.25
C LEU A 220 -0.10 7.35 19.69
N SER A 221 0.47 8.00 20.70
CA SER A 221 1.84 7.71 21.17
C SER A 221 1.94 6.29 21.74
N GLU A 222 0.90 5.85 22.46
CA GLU A 222 0.82 4.53 23.06
C GLU A 222 0.52 3.48 22.00
N LEU A 223 -0.47 3.73 21.15
CA LEU A 223 -0.86 2.81 20.07
C LEU A 223 0.27 2.56 19.07
N ARG A 224 1.08 3.57 18.75
CA ARG A 224 2.23 3.42 17.83
C ARG A 224 3.28 2.43 18.30
N ARG A 225 3.30 2.06 19.59
CA ARG A 225 4.16 0.98 20.11
C ARG A 225 3.73 -0.40 19.60
N TYR A 226 2.43 -0.56 19.31
CA TYR A 226 1.82 -1.80 18.81
C TYR A 226 1.57 -1.76 17.31
N ILE A 227 1.02 -0.64 16.82
CA ILE A 227 0.65 -0.43 15.42
C ILE A 227 1.32 0.86 14.93
N PRO A 228 2.59 0.82 14.46
CA PRO A 228 3.33 2.02 14.07
C PRO A 228 2.66 2.84 12.96
N GLN A 229 1.88 2.20 12.09
CA GLN A 229 1.17 2.85 10.98
C GLN A 229 -0.16 3.51 11.39
N SER A 230 -0.51 3.53 12.68
CA SER A 230 -1.74 4.15 13.16
C SER A 230 -1.78 5.65 12.89
N THR A 231 -2.95 6.16 12.52
CA THR A 231 -3.17 7.59 12.23
C THR A 231 -4.08 8.21 13.29
N ALA A 232 -3.74 9.41 13.75
CA ALA A 232 -4.65 10.15 14.63
C ALA A 232 -5.63 11.00 13.82
N LEU A 233 -6.89 11.01 14.24
CA LEU A 233 -7.89 11.97 13.78
C LEU A 233 -8.19 12.93 14.94
N ARG A 234 -8.17 14.23 14.66
CA ARG A 234 -8.27 15.27 15.71
C ARG A 234 -9.63 15.26 16.39
N GLU A 235 -10.64 14.81 15.66
CA GLU A 235 -12.04 14.84 16.03
C GLU A 235 -12.46 13.58 16.82
N ILE A 236 -11.64 12.52 16.85
CA ILE A 236 -11.86 11.37 17.73
C ILE A 236 -11.48 11.81 19.16
N SER A 237 -12.48 11.87 20.04
CA SER A 237 -12.28 12.14 21.46
C SER A 237 -12.17 10.84 22.27
N GLY A 238 -11.48 10.90 23.41
CA GLY A 238 -11.30 9.77 24.33
C GLY A 238 -10.18 8.81 23.91
N LYS A 239 -10.18 7.60 24.49
CA LYS A 239 -9.19 6.55 24.22
C LYS A 239 -9.58 5.60 23.08
N ASP A 240 -10.57 5.98 22.27
CA ASP A 240 -11.12 5.10 21.22
C ASP A 240 -10.09 4.81 20.12
N ILE A 241 -9.98 3.52 19.78
CA ILE A 241 -9.20 3.05 18.62
C ILE A 241 -10.17 2.39 17.65
N TYR A 242 -10.24 2.91 16.44
CA TYR A 242 -11.10 2.44 15.37
C TYR A 242 -10.31 1.60 14.38
N VAL A 243 -10.89 0.49 13.95
CA VAL A 243 -10.52 -0.16 12.70
C VAL A 243 -11.53 0.21 11.63
N VAL A 244 -11.02 0.57 10.45
CA VAL A 244 -11.81 0.84 9.26
C VAL A 244 -11.37 -0.12 8.17
N MET A 245 -12.31 -0.90 7.66
CA MET A 245 -12.05 -1.89 6.62
C MET A 245 -12.90 -1.60 5.39
N GLN A 246 -12.30 -1.70 4.21
CA GLN A 246 -13.06 -1.79 2.98
C GLN A 246 -13.31 -3.26 2.65
N ILE A 247 -14.59 -3.66 2.64
CA ILE A 247 -15.05 -5.02 2.36
C ILE A 247 -15.88 -5.00 1.08
N GLY A 248 -15.31 -5.46 -0.04
CA GLY A 248 -15.90 -5.28 -1.36
C GLY A 248 -16.24 -3.80 -1.63
N ASN A 249 -17.50 -3.54 -1.98
CA ASN A 249 -18.02 -2.17 -2.16
C ASN A 249 -18.66 -1.58 -0.89
N ALA A 250 -18.22 -1.98 0.30
CA ALA A 250 -18.67 -1.38 1.55
C ALA A 250 -17.49 -0.97 2.42
N VAL A 251 -17.70 0.00 3.31
CA VAL A 251 -16.77 0.38 4.36
C VAL A 251 -17.39 0.04 5.70
N VAL A 252 -16.63 -0.67 6.52
CA VAL A 252 -16.98 -1.05 7.88
C VAL A 252 -16.08 -0.30 8.84
N ALA A 253 -16.66 0.27 9.91
CA ALA A 253 -15.90 0.86 10.99
C ALA A 253 -16.43 0.42 12.36
N TYR A 254 -15.54 0.05 13.27
CA TYR A 254 -15.85 -0.20 14.68
C TYR A 254 -14.63 0.06 15.56
N SER A 255 -14.84 0.30 16.85
CA SER A 255 -13.78 0.61 17.81
C SER A 255 -13.49 -0.51 18.81
N THR A 256 -12.37 -0.40 19.53
CA THR A 256 -12.05 -1.25 20.70
C THR A 256 -13.06 -1.08 21.85
N GLN A 257 -13.78 0.04 21.85
CA GLN A 257 -14.86 0.37 22.77
C GLN A 257 -16.24 -0.02 22.21
N ALA A 258 -16.30 -0.66 21.04
CA ALA A 258 -17.54 -0.78 20.28
C ALA A 258 -18.62 -1.55 21.03
N GLU A 259 -19.70 -0.84 21.35
CA GLU A 259 -21.05 -1.38 21.48
C GLU A 259 -21.80 -1.34 20.13
N GLU A 260 -21.21 -0.73 19.10
CA GLU A 260 -21.80 -0.53 17.78
C GLU A 260 -20.77 -0.70 16.66
N CYS A 261 -21.22 -1.15 15.49
CA CYS A 261 -20.44 -1.07 14.25
C CYS A 261 -21.19 -0.29 13.17
N PHE A 262 -20.44 0.34 12.28
CA PHE A 262 -20.95 1.10 11.16
C PHE A 262 -20.64 0.38 9.85
N ILE A 263 -21.62 0.33 8.93
CA ILE A 263 -21.45 -0.23 7.58
C ILE A 263 -22.07 0.74 6.58
N ALA A 264 -21.27 1.21 5.63
CA ALA A 264 -21.70 2.06 4.51
C ALA A 264 -21.45 1.36 3.18
N GLU A 265 -22.46 1.28 2.32
CA GLU A 265 -22.29 0.87 0.92
C GLU A 265 -21.72 2.03 0.08
N LEU A 266 -20.65 1.77 -0.65
CA LEU A 266 -20.02 2.70 -1.59
C LEU A 266 -20.84 2.78 -2.89
N GLY A 267 -21.00 3.99 -3.43
CA GLY A 267 -21.69 4.23 -4.71
C GLY A 267 -23.17 4.59 -4.59
N THR A 268 -23.78 4.50 -3.40
CA THR A 268 -25.15 4.93 -3.12
C THR A 268 -25.16 6.08 -2.12
N LYS A 269 -25.20 7.34 -2.60
CA LYS A 269 -25.33 8.59 -1.80
C LYS A 269 -24.31 8.80 -0.64
N VAL A 270 -23.38 7.88 -0.40
CA VAL A 270 -22.26 7.97 0.55
C VAL A 270 -20.95 7.95 -0.26
N ALA A 271 -20.37 9.13 -0.41
CA ALA A 271 -19.08 9.50 0.16
C ALA A 271 -17.99 8.40 0.22
N THR A 272 -16.86 8.62 -0.47
CA THR A 272 -15.68 7.73 -0.60
C THR A 272 -15.13 7.16 0.73
N PHE A 273 -14.22 6.18 0.70
CA PHE A 273 -13.53 5.65 1.90
C PHE A 273 -13.03 6.78 2.84
N ASN A 274 -12.44 7.82 2.25
CA ASN A 274 -11.94 8.98 2.99
C ASN A 274 -13.05 9.79 3.66
N GLU A 275 -14.24 9.87 3.06
CA GLU A 275 -15.35 10.58 3.67
C GLU A 275 -15.97 9.79 4.82
N VAL A 276 -15.99 8.44 4.76
CA VAL A 276 -16.35 7.61 5.93
C VAL A 276 -15.37 7.83 7.07
N VAL A 277 -14.06 7.87 6.77
CA VAL A 277 -13.02 8.19 7.76
C VAL A 277 -13.24 9.57 8.39
N TYR A 278 -13.55 10.59 7.58
CA TYR A 278 -13.85 11.94 8.06
C TYR A 278 -15.09 11.98 8.96
N GLN A 279 -16.08 11.12 8.69
CA GLN A 279 -17.33 11.08 9.44
C GLN A 279 -17.26 10.22 10.73
N LEU A 280 -16.21 9.40 10.94
CA LEU A 280 -16.06 8.55 12.14
C LEU A 280 -16.43 9.22 13.48
N PRO A 281 -16.04 10.49 13.75
CA PRO A 281 -16.39 11.17 14.99
C PRO A 281 -17.89 11.40 15.18
N VAL A 282 -18.62 11.59 14.07
CA VAL A 282 -20.05 11.94 14.04
C VAL A 282 -20.93 10.70 13.80
N LEU A 283 -20.34 9.62 13.27
CA LEU A 283 -21.02 8.36 12.96
C LEU A 283 -21.54 7.59 14.19
N LYS A 284 -21.17 8.00 15.41
CA LYS A 284 -21.68 7.42 16.67
C LYS A 284 -23.21 7.48 16.83
N TYR A 285 -23.96 8.20 16.00
CA TYR A 285 -25.34 8.56 16.36
C TYR A 285 -26.46 8.22 15.36
N ASN A 286 -26.22 7.79 14.11
CA ASN A 286 -27.33 7.72 13.14
C ASN A 286 -27.52 6.42 12.33
N LEU A 287 -26.57 5.48 12.31
CA LEU A 287 -26.66 4.24 11.50
C LEU A 287 -25.97 3.01 12.14
N GLY A 288 -25.68 3.06 13.43
CA GLY A 288 -24.95 2.00 14.15
C GLY A 288 -25.74 0.69 14.26
N ILE A 289 -25.10 -0.44 13.93
CA ILE A 289 -25.59 -1.76 14.30
C ILE A 289 -25.13 -2.01 15.74
N HIS A 290 -26.07 -1.97 16.70
CA HIS A 290 -25.79 -2.34 18.08
C HIS A 290 -25.33 -3.81 18.19
N LEU A 291 -24.14 -3.98 18.77
CA LEU A 291 -23.48 -5.25 19.00
C LEU A 291 -24.02 -5.88 20.28
N SER A 292 -25.02 -6.74 20.12
CA SER A 292 -25.60 -7.51 21.24
C SER A 292 -25.04 -8.93 21.31
N LYS A 293 -25.12 -9.54 22.50
CA LYS A 293 -24.82 -10.97 22.70
C LYS A 293 -25.80 -11.91 21.98
N THR A 294 -26.98 -11.41 21.57
CA THR A 294 -28.05 -12.23 20.98
C THR A 294 -27.80 -12.66 19.54
N GLY A 295 -26.78 -12.11 18.88
CA GLY A 295 -26.36 -12.58 17.55
C GLY A 295 -27.11 -11.97 16.35
N LEU A 296 -28.08 -11.08 16.61
CA LEU A 296 -28.91 -10.48 15.55
C LEU A 296 -28.10 -9.52 14.66
N TRP A 297 -27.08 -8.89 15.23
CA TRP A 297 -26.26 -7.92 14.53
C TRP A 297 -25.42 -8.57 13.43
N GLN A 298 -24.94 -9.81 13.61
CA GLN A 298 -24.20 -10.56 12.59
C GLN A 298 -25.09 -10.83 11.36
N TYR A 299 -26.36 -11.14 11.57
CA TYR A 299 -27.31 -11.33 10.47
C TYR A 299 -27.53 -10.02 9.70
N ARG A 300 -27.73 -8.90 10.40
CA ARG A 300 -27.87 -7.57 9.77
C ARG A 300 -26.61 -7.16 9.02
N ALA A 301 -25.44 -7.31 9.64
CA ALA A 301 -24.15 -7.01 9.03
C ALA A 301 -23.90 -7.89 7.80
N SER A 302 -24.15 -9.20 7.90
CA SER A 302 -24.02 -10.12 6.77
C SER A 302 -24.98 -9.78 5.63
N TYR A 303 -26.20 -9.34 5.93
CA TYR A 303 -27.16 -8.94 4.91
C TYR A 303 -26.69 -7.69 4.15
N MET A 304 -26.20 -6.67 4.86
CA MET A 304 -25.65 -5.46 4.25
C MET A 304 -24.40 -5.78 3.41
N LEU A 305 -23.49 -6.60 3.94
CA LEU A 305 -22.26 -6.97 3.23
C LEU A 305 -22.49 -7.94 2.07
N LYS A 306 -23.61 -8.67 2.04
CA LYS A 306 -23.95 -9.57 0.92
C LYS A 306 -24.10 -8.80 -0.39
N ASN A 307 -24.62 -7.57 -0.36
CA ASN A 307 -24.71 -6.73 -1.56
C ASN A 307 -23.31 -6.31 -2.05
N ALA A 308 -22.42 -6.00 -1.11
CA ALA A 308 -21.06 -5.54 -1.40
C ALA A 308 -20.11 -6.65 -1.86
N THR A 309 -20.31 -7.89 -1.40
CA THR A 309 -19.37 -9.00 -1.59
C THR A 309 -19.93 -10.20 -2.34
N LYS A 310 -21.26 -10.31 -2.47
CA LYS A 310 -21.98 -11.53 -2.87
C LYS A 310 -21.72 -12.73 -1.95
N PHE A 311 -21.15 -12.50 -0.77
CA PHE A 311 -20.80 -13.51 0.21
C PHE A 311 -21.56 -13.26 1.53
N ALA A 312 -21.95 -14.35 2.19
CA ALA A 312 -22.58 -14.33 3.50
C ALA A 312 -22.01 -15.47 4.35
N PRO A 313 -21.32 -15.18 5.47
CA PRO A 313 -20.72 -16.20 6.30
C PRO A 313 -21.79 -17.03 7.01
N LYS A 314 -21.56 -18.33 7.14
CA LYS A 314 -22.39 -19.22 7.95
C LYS A 314 -22.08 -18.98 9.42
N ARG A 315 -23.05 -19.25 10.29
CA ARG A 315 -22.87 -19.11 11.74
C ARG A 315 -21.66 -19.91 12.28
N ALA A 316 -21.38 -21.08 11.71
CA ALA A 316 -20.24 -21.90 12.10
C ALA A 316 -18.87 -21.27 11.76
N ASP A 317 -18.83 -20.30 10.85
CA ASP A 317 -17.57 -19.69 10.39
C ASP A 317 -17.02 -18.67 11.39
N TYR A 318 -17.88 -18.11 12.26
CA TYR A 318 -17.51 -17.05 13.21
C TYR A 318 -17.95 -17.31 14.66
N MET A 319 -18.70 -18.38 14.93
CA MET A 319 -18.96 -18.81 16.30
C MET A 319 -17.80 -19.68 16.78
N VAL A 320 -16.99 -19.14 17.67
CA VAL A 320 -16.00 -19.91 18.45
C VAL A 320 -16.74 -20.92 19.33
N LYS A 321 -16.26 -22.16 19.37
CA LYS A 321 -16.70 -23.17 20.35
C LYS A 321 -16.03 -22.96 21.69
#